data_AF-A0A657IUG5-F1
#
_entry.id   AF-A0A657IUG5-F1
#
_cell.length_a   1.000
_cell.length_b   1.000
_cell.length_c   1.000
_cell.angle_alpha   90.00
_cell.angle_beta   90.00
_cell.angle_gamma   90.00
#
_symmetry.space_group_name_H-M   'P 1'
#
loop_
_entity.id
_entity.type
_entity.pdbx_description
1 polymer ?
#
loop_
_entity_poly.entity_id
_entity_poly.type
_entity_poly.pdbx_seq_one_letter_code
_entity_poly.pdbx_strand_id
1 'polypeptide(L)'
;MILSPESTDGGSISSDQLDQAVEIIRQRVDGAGVSEAEVTTQSGRNVVVSMPGVPDQQTRDLIQASAQMSFRAVLASGDGKPVPEGQRTDYAKLKEPTEKPKNGSDQNWITPALQKEYELKDCSATSSQQGQRQLPADRAVVACSADGSQKYILGPVELKGQDIKDASFSQVTSGNGMTTTGQWGVDITFDDAAKSTFKDVTTRLYQIYGQDPNNPAPPSRSCSTTRCSPPRAPRP
;
A
#
# COMPACT_ATOMS: atom_id res chain seq x y z
N MET A 1 -18.13 12.21 -18.99
CA MET A 1 -18.34 12.04 -17.53
C MET A 1 -17.69 13.19 -16.77
N ILE A 2 -18.19 13.52 -15.58
CA ILE A 2 -17.66 14.61 -14.74
C ILE A 2 -17.08 13.98 -13.47
N LEU A 3 -15.86 14.39 -13.12
CA LEU A 3 -15.14 13.99 -11.91
C LEU A 3 -14.95 15.24 -11.04
N SER A 4 -15.40 15.14 -9.79
CA SER A 4 -15.19 16.18 -8.79
C SER A 4 -14.02 15.77 -7.90
N PRO A 5 -12.97 16.59 -7.82
CA PRO A 5 -11.80 16.25 -7.01
C PRO A 5 -12.16 16.39 -5.51
N GLU A 6 -11.66 15.46 -4.70
CA GLU A 6 -11.83 15.46 -3.26
C GLU A 6 -10.49 15.78 -2.58
N SER A 7 -10.51 16.70 -1.62
CA SER A 7 -9.33 17.08 -0.85
C SER A 7 -9.11 16.11 0.30
N THR A 8 -7.90 15.57 0.41
CA THR A 8 -7.54 14.59 1.47
C THR A 8 -7.49 15.23 2.86
N ASP A 9 -7.21 16.53 2.93
CA ASP A 9 -6.98 17.26 4.18
C ASP A 9 -8.10 18.28 4.46
N GLY A 10 -9.19 18.25 3.68
CA GLY A 10 -10.32 19.20 3.80
C GLY A 10 -10.00 20.65 3.37
N GLY A 11 -8.80 20.90 2.86
CA GLY A 11 -8.38 22.20 2.31
C GLY A 11 -8.90 22.46 0.90
N SER A 12 -8.79 23.71 0.43
CA SER A 12 -9.11 24.08 -0.96
C SER A 12 -8.13 23.45 -1.95
N ILE A 13 -8.65 22.97 -3.08
CA ILE A 13 -7.87 22.34 -4.14
C ILE A 13 -7.20 23.42 -4.99
N SER A 14 -5.88 23.35 -5.15
CA SER A 14 -5.12 24.31 -5.96
C SER A 14 -5.23 24.02 -7.45
N SER A 15 -4.93 25.01 -8.31
CA SER A 15 -4.88 24.81 -9.77
C SER A 15 -3.87 23.73 -10.15
N ASP A 16 -2.68 23.75 -9.54
CA ASP A 16 -1.63 22.77 -9.81
C ASP A 16 -2.06 21.33 -9.47
N GLN A 17 -2.83 21.15 -8.38
CA GLN A 17 -3.42 19.85 -8.03
C GLN A 17 -4.47 19.40 -9.05
N LEU A 18 -5.26 20.33 -9.57
CA LEU A 18 -6.26 20.08 -10.60
C LEU A 18 -5.59 19.71 -11.93
N ASP A 19 -4.52 20.40 -12.31
CA ASP A 19 -3.75 20.11 -13.52
C ASP A 19 -3.03 18.76 -13.42
N GLN A 20 -2.46 18.45 -12.25
CA GLN A 20 -1.91 17.13 -11.97
C GLN A 20 -2.98 16.03 -12.04
N ALA A 21 -4.18 16.27 -11.52
CA ALA A 21 -5.28 15.32 -11.60
C ALA A 21 -5.72 15.08 -13.05
N VAL A 22 -5.79 16.13 -13.87
CA VAL A 22 -6.08 16.02 -15.32
C VAL A 22 -5.05 15.13 -16.01
N GLU A 23 -3.76 15.32 -15.73
CA GLU A 23 -2.69 14.52 -16.33
C GLU A 23 -2.79 13.03 -15.94
N ILE A 24 -3.04 12.74 -14.66
CA ILE A 24 -3.25 11.37 -14.19
C ILE A 24 -4.47 10.73 -14.87
N ILE A 25 -5.55 11.49 -15.05
CA ILE A 25 -6.77 10.99 -15.71
C ILE A 25 -6.50 10.70 -17.19
N ARG A 26 -5.74 11.55 -17.90
CA ARG A 26 -5.33 11.28 -19.29
C ARG A 26 -4.58 9.95 -19.40
N GLN A 27 -3.54 9.78 -18.57
CA GLN A 27 -2.74 8.55 -18.57
C GLN A 27 -3.57 7.28 -18.33
N ARG A 28 -4.63 7.36 -17.51
CA ARG A 28 -5.53 6.22 -17.26
C ARG A 28 -6.48 5.95 -18.40
N VAL A 29 -7.00 7.00 -19.02
CA VAL A 29 -7.89 6.85 -20.17
C VAL A 29 -7.12 6.23 -21.35
N ASP A 30 -5.89 6.71 -21.57
CA ASP A 30 -4.96 6.14 -22.55
C ASP A 30 -4.59 4.69 -22.18
N GLY A 31 -4.28 4.42 -20.91
CA GLY A 31 -3.97 3.09 -20.40
C GLY A 31 -5.15 2.11 -20.43
N ALA A 32 -6.38 2.61 -20.41
CA ALA A 32 -7.59 1.82 -20.60
C ALA A 32 -7.87 1.50 -22.09
N GLY A 33 -7.05 2.02 -23.02
CA GLY A 33 -7.17 1.78 -24.45
C GLY A 33 -8.24 2.61 -25.15
N VAL A 34 -8.69 3.71 -24.53
CA VAL A 34 -9.68 4.61 -25.14
C VAL A 34 -8.98 5.65 -26.00
N SER A 35 -8.96 5.40 -27.30
CA SER A 35 -8.47 6.37 -28.29
C SER A 35 -9.40 7.59 -28.38
N GLU A 36 -8.85 8.78 -28.61
CA GLU A 36 -9.58 10.05 -28.85
C GLU A 36 -10.34 10.63 -27.65
N ALA A 37 -9.96 10.26 -26.43
CA ALA A 37 -10.51 10.89 -25.25
C ALA A 37 -10.02 12.33 -25.07
N GLU A 38 -10.92 13.23 -24.69
CA GLU A 38 -10.60 14.60 -24.33
C GLU A 38 -10.81 14.82 -22.82
N VAL A 39 -9.74 15.26 -22.14
CA VAL A 39 -9.77 15.56 -20.69
C VAL A 39 -9.54 17.06 -20.50
N THR A 40 -10.54 17.75 -19.96
CA THR A 40 -10.54 19.21 -19.73
C THR A 40 -11.02 19.56 -18.33
N THR A 41 -10.74 20.78 -17.89
CA THR A 41 -11.29 21.31 -16.63
C THR A 41 -12.54 22.16 -16.91
N GLN A 42 -13.63 21.91 -16.18
CA GLN A 42 -14.84 22.70 -16.23
C GLN A 42 -14.84 23.69 -15.06
N SER A 43 -14.80 24.99 -15.41
CA SER A 43 -14.88 26.11 -14.46
C SER A 43 -13.84 26.04 -13.33
N GLY A 44 -12.68 25.44 -13.57
CA GLY A 44 -11.59 25.30 -12.59
C GLY A 44 -11.95 24.49 -11.34
N ARG A 45 -13.03 23.69 -11.38
CA ARG A 45 -13.52 22.92 -10.23
C ARG A 45 -13.69 21.43 -10.51
N ASN A 46 -14.11 21.07 -11.71
CA ASN A 46 -14.34 19.67 -12.09
C ASN A 46 -13.46 19.29 -13.27
N VAL A 47 -13.15 17.99 -13.37
CA VAL A 47 -12.52 17.41 -14.56
C VAL A 47 -13.60 16.75 -15.41
N VAL A 48 -13.68 17.12 -16.68
CA VAL A 48 -14.61 16.55 -17.66
C VAL A 48 -13.83 15.65 -18.61
N VAL A 49 -14.26 14.40 -18.68
CA VAL A 49 -13.69 13.38 -19.57
C VAL A 49 -14.73 13.08 -20.65
N SER A 50 -14.43 13.40 -21.89
CA SER A 50 -15.24 13.12 -23.07
C SER A 50 -14.59 11.99 -23.86
N MET A 51 -15.37 10.95 -24.18
CA MET A 51 -14.88 9.76 -24.87
C MET A 51 -15.93 9.28 -25.87
N PRO A 52 -15.53 8.67 -27.00
CA PRO A 52 -16.49 8.04 -27.92
C PRO A 52 -17.17 6.84 -27.26
N GLY A 53 -18.50 6.80 -27.36
CA GLY A 53 -19.31 5.73 -26.77
C GLY A 53 -19.47 5.83 -25.24
N VAL A 54 -20.02 4.77 -24.65
CA VAL A 54 -20.19 4.66 -23.19
C VAL A 54 -19.12 3.69 -22.69
N PRO A 55 -18.17 4.11 -21.83
CA PRO A 55 -17.17 3.19 -21.28
C PRO A 55 -17.84 2.04 -20.55
N ASP A 56 -17.21 0.87 -20.45
CA ASP A 56 -17.73 -0.18 -19.57
C ASP A 56 -17.51 0.17 -18.09
N GLN A 57 -18.01 -0.66 -17.17
CA GLN A 57 -17.82 -0.40 -15.73
C GLN A 57 -16.35 -0.47 -15.32
N GLN A 58 -15.58 -1.38 -15.90
CA GLN A 58 -14.17 -1.56 -15.55
C GLN A 58 -13.34 -0.35 -15.95
N THR A 59 -13.55 0.21 -17.14
CA THR A 59 -12.92 1.45 -17.59
C THR A 59 -13.31 2.63 -16.71
N ARG A 60 -14.58 2.75 -16.31
CA ARG A 60 -15.01 3.80 -15.38
C ARG A 60 -14.32 3.67 -14.03
N ASP A 61 -14.25 2.47 -13.49
CA ASP A 61 -13.60 2.21 -12.20
C ASP A 61 -12.10 2.54 -12.26
N LEU A 62 -11.42 2.17 -13.36
CA LEU A 62 -10.00 2.51 -13.57
C LEU A 62 -9.76 4.02 -13.63
N ILE A 63 -10.65 4.76 -14.31
CA ILE A 63 -10.55 6.22 -14.42
C ILE A 63 -10.82 6.88 -13.06
N GLN A 64 -11.80 6.37 -12.30
CA GLN A 64 -12.26 6.94 -11.03
C GLN A 64 -11.41 6.57 -9.81
N ALA A 65 -10.73 5.42 -9.82
CA ALA A 65 -10.02 4.92 -8.64
C ALA A 65 -8.87 5.85 -8.23
N SER A 66 -8.80 6.32 -6.98
CA SER A 66 -7.62 7.05 -6.50
C SER A 66 -6.38 6.14 -6.49
N ALA A 67 -5.33 6.44 -7.26
CA ALA A 67 -4.11 5.61 -7.34
C ALA A 67 -3.14 5.93 -6.18
N GLN A 68 -3.67 6.13 -4.98
CA GLN A 68 -2.85 6.41 -3.82
C GLN A 68 -2.28 5.09 -3.29
N MET A 69 -1.02 4.82 -3.60
CA MET A 69 -0.27 3.72 -3.01
C MET A 69 0.54 4.21 -1.81
N SER A 70 0.69 3.35 -0.81
CA SER A 70 1.54 3.61 0.35
C SER A 70 2.16 2.31 0.84
N PHE A 71 3.44 2.35 1.18
CA PHE A 71 4.14 1.22 1.78
C PHE A 71 4.24 1.44 3.29
N ARG A 72 3.81 0.43 4.04
CA ARG A 72 3.81 0.39 5.50
C ARG A 72 4.42 -0.92 5.96
N ALA A 73 5.16 -0.88 7.06
CA ALA A 73 5.61 -2.11 7.71
C ALA A 73 4.43 -2.85 8.34
N VAL A 74 4.43 -4.18 8.27
CA VAL A 74 3.50 -5.02 9.02
C VAL A 74 4.11 -5.24 10.40
N LEU A 75 3.39 -4.85 11.45
CA LEU A 75 3.82 -4.99 12.85
C LEU A 75 3.26 -6.26 13.49
N ALA A 76 2.05 -6.66 13.08
CA ALA A 76 1.38 -7.89 13.49
C ALA A 76 0.42 -8.36 12.38
N SER A 77 0.18 -9.67 12.31
CA SER A 77 -0.78 -10.30 11.40
C SER A 77 -1.53 -11.44 12.08
N GLY A 78 -2.74 -11.76 11.59
CA GLY A 78 -3.57 -12.81 12.16
C GLY A 78 -4.86 -13.05 11.38
N ASP A 79 -5.66 -14.01 11.85
CA ASP A 79 -6.95 -14.35 11.25
C ASP A 79 -7.88 -13.14 11.16
N GLY A 80 -8.56 -12.98 10.03
CA GLY A 80 -9.45 -11.85 9.77
C GLY A 80 -10.66 -11.77 10.70
N LYS A 81 -10.99 -12.81 11.45
CA LYS A 81 -12.10 -12.80 12.42
C LYS A 81 -11.71 -12.14 13.74
N PRO A 82 -12.68 -11.66 14.51
CA PRO A 82 -12.43 -11.21 15.88
C PRO A 82 -11.88 -12.35 16.74
N VAL A 83 -10.94 -12.02 17.62
CA VAL A 83 -10.47 -12.97 18.63
C VAL A 83 -11.63 -13.25 19.60
N PRO A 84 -11.95 -14.52 19.89
CA PRO A 84 -13.00 -14.88 20.85
C PRO A 84 -12.75 -14.26 22.23
N GLU A 85 -13.79 -13.87 22.94
CA GLU A 85 -13.69 -13.17 24.23
C GLU A 85 -12.78 -13.85 25.25
N GLY A 86 -12.88 -15.18 25.39
CA GLY A 86 -12.03 -15.95 26.32
C GLY A 86 -10.56 -16.08 25.91
N GLN A 87 -10.19 -15.62 24.72
CA GLN A 87 -8.83 -15.65 24.17
C GLN A 87 -8.25 -14.24 23.99
N ARG A 88 -9.01 -13.18 24.29
CA ARG A 88 -8.54 -11.81 24.16
C ARG A 88 -7.48 -11.49 25.20
N THR A 89 -6.56 -10.62 24.82
CA THR A 89 -5.56 -10.11 25.75
C THR A 89 -6.24 -9.25 26.81
N ASP A 90 -5.78 -9.35 28.06
CA ASP A 90 -6.21 -8.44 29.12
C ASP A 90 -5.55 -7.07 28.91
N TYR A 91 -6.22 -6.21 28.13
CA TYR A 91 -5.69 -4.90 27.73
C TYR A 91 -5.35 -4.01 28.93
N ALA A 92 -6.02 -4.19 30.07
CA ALA A 92 -5.75 -3.42 31.29
C ALA A 92 -4.40 -3.78 31.93
N LYS A 93 -3.85 -4.95 31.60
CA LYS A 93 -2.51 -5.40 32.04
C LYS A 93 -1.41 -5.05 31.05
N LEU A 94 -1.75 -4.62 29.83
CA LEU A 94 -0.77 -4.16 28.87
C LEU A 94 -0.21 -2.80 29.28
N LYS A 95 1.10 -2.67 29.26
CA LYS A 95 1.77 -1.39 29.52
C LYS A 95 1.67 -0.52 28.27
N GLU A 96 1.36 0.75 28.47
CA GLU A 96 1.52 1.76 27.42
C GLU A 96 3.01 1.88 27.05
N PRO A 97 3.35 1.97 25.75
CA PRO A 97 4.69 2.28 25.32
C PRO A 97 5.16 3.61 25.94
N THR A 98 6.28 3.60 26.66
CA THR A 98 6.82 4.79 27.33
C THR A 98 7.79 5.59 26.46
N GLU A 99 8.33 4.97 25.40
CA GLU A 99 9.20 5.61 24.42
C GLU A 99 8.42 5.95 23.15
N LYS A 100 8.75 7.10 22.54
CA LYS A 100 8.25 7.42 21.21
C LYS A 100 8.80 6.40 20.20
N PRO A 101 7.98 5.88 19.27
CA PRO A 101 8.45 4.95 18.24
C PRO A 101 9.62 5.53 17.43
N LYS A 102 10.66 4.72 17.23
CA LYS A 102 11.91 5.15 16.56
C LYS A 102 11.79 5.14 15.05
N ASN A 103 10.91 4.31 14.49
CA ASN A 103 10.69 4.15 13.05
C ASN A 103 9.34 3.46 12.76
N GLY A 104 8.98 3.28 11.49
CA GLY A 104 7.69 2.69 11.09
C GLY A 104 7.49 1.21 11.41
N SER A 105 8.55 0.48 11.78
CA SER A 105 8.51 -0.94 12.16
C SER A 105 8.62 -1.18 13.67
N ASP A 106 8.57 -0.12 14.49
CA ASP A 106 8.77 -0.21 15.93
C ASP A 106 7.51 -0.75 16.65
N GLN A 107 7.69 -1.71 17.56
CA GLN A 107 6.59 -2.30 18.34
C GLN A 107 5.97 -1.30 19.33
N ASN A 108 6.64 -0.18 19.64
CA ASN A 108 6.08 0.92 20.44
C ASN A 108 4.87 1.60 19.76
N TRP A 109 4.59 1.30 18.48
CA TRP A 109 3.33 1.70 17.84
C TRP A 109 2.11 0.92 18.35
N ILE A 110 2.30 -0.28 18.92
CA ILE A 110 1.20 -1.14 19.38
C ILE A 110 0.82 -0.75 20.81
N THR A 111 -0.13 0.18 20.91
CA THR A 111 -0.75 0.54 22.20
C THR A 111 -1.80 -0.51 22.61
N PRO A 112 -2.17 -0.59 23.90
CA PRO A 112 -3.29 -1.42 24.36
C PRO A 112 -4.60 -1.13 23.60
N ALA A 113 -4.85 0.14 23.26
CA ALA A 113 -6.00 0.54 22.46
C ALA A 113 -5.94 -0.03 21.03
N LEU A 114 -4.78 0.05 20.38
CA LEU A 114 -4.58 -0.51 19.03
C LEU A 114 -4.66 -2.04 19.04
N GLN A 115 -4.11 -2.69 20.06
CA GLN A 115 -4.21 -4.14 20.25
C GLN A 115 -5.68 -4.57 20.40
N LYS A 116 -6.47 -3.82 21.17
CA LYS A 116 -7.91 -4.06 21.28
C LYS A 116 -8.64 -3.88 19.96
N GLU A 117 -8.35 -2.81 19.21
CA GLU A 117 -8.90 -2.60 17.87
C GLU A 117 -8.59 -3.78 16.95
N TYR A 118 -7.34 -4.25 16.98
CA TYR A 118 -6.87 -5.38 16.19
C TYR A 118 -7.60 -6.68 16.56
N GLU A 119 -7.71 -7.01 17.84
CA GLU A 119 -8.39 -8.23 18.28
C GLU A 119 -9.89 -8.21 17.99
N LEU A 120 -10.55 -7.04 18.04
CA LEU A 120 -11.97 -6.88 17.76
C LEU A 120 -12.31 -6.74 16.27
N LYS A 121 -11.30 -6.47 15.41
CA LYS A 121 -11.52 -6.31 13.97
C LYS A 121 -12.13 -7.57 13.37
N ASP A 122 -13.22 -7.37 12.63
CA ASP A 122 -13.85 -8.37 11.77
C ASP A 122 -13.68 -7.97 10.30
N CYS A 123 -12.86 -8.71 9.58
CA CYS A 123 -12.61 -8.55 8.15
C CYS A 123 -13.56 -9.39 7.29
N SER A 124 -14.39 -10.24 7.89
CA SER A 124 -15.40 -11.06 7.21
C SER A 124 -16.74 -10.32 7.03
N ALA A 125 -17.00 -9.30 7.86
CA ALA A 125 -18.14 -8.41 7.71
C ALA A 125 -17.96 -7.57 6.44
N THR A 126 -18.84 -7.79 5.46
CA THR A 126 -18.80 -7.24 4.11
C THR A 126 -18.49 -5.74 4.11
N SER A 127 -17.28 -5.36 3.70
CA SER A 127 -17.05 -4.12 2.97
C SER A 127 -15.65 -4.11 2.37
N SER A 128 -15.63 -4.55 1.12
CA SER A 128 -14.73 -4.12 0.03
C SER A 128 -14.57 -2.59 -0.09
N GLN A 129 -15.17 -1.80 0.80
CA GLN A 129 -15.08 -0.34 0.92
C GLN A 129 -14.10 0.12 2.02
N GLN A 130 -13.63 -0.76 2.91
CA GLN A 130 -12.60 -0.36 3.89
C GLN A 130 -11.21 -0.21 3.26
N GLY A 131 -10.98 -0.82 2.10
CA GLY A 131 -9.79 -0.57 1.27
C GLY A 131 -9.74 0.84 0.66
N GLN A 132 -10.85 1.58 0.70
CA GLN A 132 -10.97 2.92 0.09
C GLN A 132 -10.88 4.07 1.11
N ARG A 133 -10.98 3.80 2.42
CA ARG A 133 -10.83 4.85 3.42
C ARG A 133 -9.35 5.14 3.59
N GLN A 134 -8.92 6.32 3.15
CA GLN A 134 -7.54 6.76 3.29
C GLN A 134 -7.08 6.61 4.74
N LEU A 135 -6.19 5.64 4.98
CA LEU A 135 -5.67 5.36 6.31
C LEU A 135 -4.73 6.49 6.72
N PRO A 136 -4.79 6.98 7.98
CA PRO A 136 -3.87 7.99 8.50
C PRO A 136 -2.41 7.65 8.22
N ALA A 137 -1.67 8.58 7.62
CA ALA A 137 -0.31 8.31 7.14
C ALA A 137 0.75 8.31 8.25
N ASP A 138 0.49 9.00 9.36
CA ASP A 138 1.44 9.38 10.41
C ASP A 138 1.42 8.46 11.64
N ARG A 139 0.53 7.46 11.67
CA ARG A 139 0.37 6.53 12.79
C ARG A 139 0.08 5.11 12.33
N ALA A 140 0.23 4.17 13.27
CA ALA A 140 -0.18 2.78 13.06
C ALA A 140 -1.70 2.63 13.03
N VAL A 141 -2.17 1.64 12.28
CA VAL A 141 -3.59 1.41 11.97
C VAL A 141 -3.89 -0.09 11.85
N VAL A 142 -5.14 -0.48 12.10
CA VAL A 142 -5.62 -1.83 11.83
C VAL A 142 -6.28 -1.91 10.46
N ALA A 143 -5.83 -2.83 9.63
CA ALA A 143 -6.33 -3.03 8.27
C ALA A 143 -6.66 -4.50 8.00
N CYS A 144 -7.51 -4.74 7.00
CA CYS A 144 -7.83 -6.08 6.50
C CYS A 144 -7.06 -6.36 5.21
N SER A 145 -6.76 -7.63 4.94
CA SER A 145 -6.38 -8.07 3.60
C SER A 145 -7.53 -7.85 2.62
N ALA A 146 -7.22 -7.75 1.33
CA ALA A 146 -8.22 -7.48 0.29
C ALA A 146 -9.30 -8.57 0.19
N ASP A 147 -8.94 -9.82 0.49
CA ASP A 147 -9.85 -10.98 0.53
C ASP A 147 -10.55 -11.15 1.91
N GLY A 148 -10.23 -10.32 2.89
CA GLY A 148 -10.77 -10.38 4.25
C GLY A 148 -10.27 -11.57 5.09
N SER A 149 -9.36 -12.38 4.57
CA SER A 149 -8.85 -13.58 5.27
C SER A 149 -7.93 -13.25 6.44
N GLN A 150 -7.28 -12.08 6.41
CA GLN A 150 -6.32 -11.65 7.40
C GLN A 150 -6.59 -10.22 7.86
N LYS A 151 -6.11 -9.93 9.07
CA LYS A 151 -5.99 -8.58 9.60
C LYS A 151 -4.54 -8.27 9.95
N TYR A 152 -4.19 -7.00 9.91
CA TYR A 152 -2.85 -6.50 10.15
C TYR A 152 -2.87 -5.31 11.09
N ILE A 153 -1.82 -5.19 11.89
CA ILE A 153 -1.39 -3.89 12.41
C ILE A 153 -0.33 -3.37 11.45
N LEU A 154 -0.61 -2.25 10.79
CA LEU A 154 0.31 -1.58 9.88
C LEU A 154 0.93 -0.37 10.57
N GLY A 155 2.22 -0.17 10.39
CA GLY A 155 2.91 1.04 10.83
C GLY A 155 2.48 2.30 10.05
N PRO A 156 3.07 3.47 10.37
CA PRO A 156 2.92 4.67 9.55
C PRO A 156 3.47 4.45 8.13
N VAL A 157 3.10 5.32 7.20
CA VAL A 157 3.60 5.31 5.81
C VAL A 157 5.08 5.67 5.80
N GLU A 158 5.89 4.82 5.21
CA GLU A 158 7.33 5.09 5.04
C GLU A 158 7.72 5.39 3.58
N LEU A 159 6.91 4.96 2.61
CA LEU A 159 7.03 5.34 1.20
C LEU A 159 5.65 5.60 0.61
N LYS A 160 5.53 6.64 -0.20
CA LYS A 160 4.31 7.00 -0.92
C LYS A 160 4.41 6.55 -2.37
N GLY A 161 3.27 6.34 -3.03
CA GLY A 161 3.23 6.04 -4.46
C GLY A 161 3.78 7.17 -5.33
N GLN A 162 3.82 8.40 -4.81
CA GLN A 162 4.45 9.55 -5.49
C GLN A 162 5.97 9.41 -5.60
N ASP A 163 6.56 8.53 -4.78
CA ASP A 163 8.00 8.27 -4.75
C ASP A 163 8.40 7.19 -5.81
N ILE A 164 7.43 6.71 -6.59
CA ILE A 164 7.62 5.76 -7.70
C ILE A 164 7.94 6.55 -8.96
N LYS A 165 9.09 6.24 -9.57
CA LYS A 165 9.53 6.80 -10.84
C LYS A 165 8.85 6.12 -12.03
N ASP A 166 8.69 4.80 -11.98
CA ASP A 166 8.11 4.00 -13.07
C ASP A 166 7.49 2.70 -12.53
N ALA A 167 6.51 2.16 -13.25
CA ALA A 167 5.90 0.87 -12.96
C ALA A 167 5.58 0.14 -14.28
N SER A 168 6.05 -1.10 -14.40
CA SER A 168 5.78 -1.97 -15.55
C SER A 168 5.22 -3.31 -15.09
N PHE A 169 4.79 -4.14 -16.03
CA PHE A 169 4.29 -5.48 -15.73
C PHE A 169 5.00 -6.51 -16.61
N SER A 170 5.37 -7.64 -16.01
CA SER A 170 6.08 -8.71 -16.69
C SER A 170 5.62 -10.07 -16.17
N GLN A 171 5.81 -11.13 -16.95
CA GLN A 171 5.53 -12.46 -16.42
C GLN A 171 6.63 -12.87 -15.45
N VAL A 172 6.25 -13.28 -14.24
CA VAL A 172 7.19 -13.65 -13.18
C VAL A 172 7.98 -14.89 -13.61
N THR A 173 9.31 -14.76 -13.64
CA THR A 173 10.23 -15.87 -13.95
C THR A 173 10.66 -16.58 -12.68
N SER A 174 10.75 -17.91 -12.72
CA SER A 174 11.33 -18.70 -11.63
C SER A 174 12.82 -18.37 -11.47
N GLY A 175 13.38 -18.51 -10.26
CA GLY A 175 14.72 -18.03 -9.87
C GLY A 175 15.92 -18.59 -10.66
N ASN A 176 15.69 -19.52 -11.59
CA ASN A 176 16.64 -20.05 -12.56
C ASN A 176 16.50 -19.43 -13.97
N GLY A 177 15.63 -18.43 -14.16
CA GLY A 177 15.49 -17.63 -15.38
C GLY A 177 14.97 -18.37 -16.62
N MET A 178 14.70 -19.68 -16.51
CA MET A 178 14.38 -20.56 -17.65
C MET A 178 12.90 -20.89 -17.79
N THR A 179 12.08 -20.65 -16.77
CA THR A 179 10.63 -20.93 -16.83
C THR A 179 9.83 -19.75 -16.31
N THR A 180 8.95 -19.27 -17.18
CA THR A 180 7.93 -18.30 -16.82
C THR A 180 6.82 -19.01 -16.07
N THR A 181 6.42 -18.49 -14.91
CA THR A 181 5.43 -19.13 -14.03
C THR A 181 3.98 -19.00 -14.54
N GLY A 182 3.78 -18.27 -15.64
CA GLY A 182 2.45 -17.87 -16.14
C GLY A 182 1.77 -16.79 -15.29
N GLN A 183 2.38 -16.37 -14.18
CA GLN A 183 1.87 -15.31 -13.31
C GLN A 183 2.34 -13.95 -13.81
N TRP A 184 1.46 -12.95 -13.76
CA TRP A 184 1.82 -11.55 -14.01
C TRP A 184 2.28 -10.89 -12.73
N GLY A 185 3.44 -10.21 -12.78
CA GLY A 185 3.97 -9.38 -11.72
C GLY A 185 3.98 -7.91 -12.14
N VAL A 186 3.95 -7.02 -11.16
CA VAL A 186 4.16 -5.59 -11.34
C VAL A 186 5.57 -5.26 -10.83
N ASP A 187 6.40 -4.72 -11.70
CA ASP A 187 7.74 -4.26 -11.42
C ASP A 187 7.71 -2.76 -11.12
N ILE A 188 8.01 -2.38 -9.88
CA ILE A 188 7.99 -0.99 -9.40
C ILE A 188 9.42 -0.45 -9.32
N THR A 189 9.67 0.69 -9.94
CA THR A 189 10.94 1.42 -9.89
C THR A 189 10.77 2.71 -9.10
N PHE A 190 11.44 2.79 -7.96
CA PHE A 190 11.48 3.99 -7.12
C PHE A 190 12.43 5.07 -7.67
N ASP A 191 12.22 6.33 -7.28
CA ASP A 191 13.24 7.37 -7.45
C ASP A 191 14.46 7.15 -6.53
N ASP A 192 15.50 7.97 -6.64
CA ASP A 192 16.75 7.73 -5.89
C ASP A 192 16.62 7.97 -4.38
N ALA A 193 15.78 8.92 -3.94
CA ALA A 193 15.52 9.14 -2.52
C ALA A 193 14.72 7.97 -1.93
N ALA A 194 13.69 7.55 -2.66
CA ALA A 194 12.81 6.44 -2.33
C ALA A 194 13.53 5.10 -2.32
N LYS A 195 14.50 4.87 -3.22
CA LYS A 195 15.39 3.70 -3.18
C LYS A 195 16.18 3.64 -1.87
N SER A 196 16.69 4.77 -1.38
CA SER A 196 17.41 4.82 -0.11
C SER A 196 16.49 4.46 1.05
N THR A 197 15.31 5.08 1.12
CA THR A 197 14.32 4.77 2.16
C THR A 197 13.87 3.31 2.08
N PHE A 198 13.60 2.78 0.88
CA PHE A 198 13.25 1.37 0.69
C PHE A 198 14.36 0.42 1.14
N LYS A 199 15.63 0.74 0.84
CA LYS A 199 16.80 0.00 1.32
C LYS A 199 16.87 0.00 2.86
N ASP A 200 16.66 1.14 3.49
CA ASP A 200 16.74 1.25 4.96
C ASP A 200 15.62 0.48 5.65
N VAL A 201 14.38 0.62 5.17
CA VAL A 201 13.21 -0.12 5.65
C VAL A 201 13.41 -1.63 5.48
N THR A 202 13.79 -2.08 4.30
CA THR A 202 13.98 -3.53 4.04
C THR A 202 15.14 -4.11 4.84
N THR A 203 16.24 -3.37 4.98
CA THR A 203 17.38 -3.78 5.83
C THR A 203 16.92 -3.96 7.27
N ARG A 204 16.16 -3.01 7.81
CA ARG A 204 15.60 -3.07 9.16
C ARG A 204 14.65 -4.25 9.35
N LEU A 205 13.70 -4.44 8.43
CA LEU A 205 12.73 -5.54 8.48
C LEU A 205 13.41 -6.92 8.42
N TYR A 206 14.46 -7.04 7.61
CA TYR A 206 15.25 -8.28 7.54
C TYR A 206 15.92 -8.61 8.88
N GLN A 207 16.45 -7.60 9.58
CA GLN A 207 17.02 -7.80 10.91
C GLN A 207 15.95 -8.24 11.92
N ILE A 208 14.78 -7.61 11.91
CA ILE A 208 13.65 -7.95 12.80
C ILE A 208 13.19 -9.40 12.57
N TYR A 209 13.03 -9.81 11.30
CA TYR A 209 12.68 -11.19 10.96
C TYR A 209 13.75 -12.21 11.39
N GLY A 210 15.03 -11.85 11.29
CA GLY A 210 16.13 -12.70 11.74
C GLY A 210 16.17 -12.96 13.25
N GLN A 211 15.50 -12.14 14.07
CA GLN A 211 15.44 -12.31 15.52
C GLN A 211 14.33 -13.27 15.97
N ASP A 212 13.18 -13.27 15.28
CA ASP A 212 12.04 -14.14 15.58
C ASP A 212 11.36 -14.59 14.28
N PRO A 213 11.36 -15.90 13.96
CA PRO A 213 10.66 -16.45 12.80
C PRO A 213 9.15 -16.18 12.75
N ASN A 214 8.53 -15.82 13.88
CA ASN A 214 7.11 -15.45 13.95
C ASN A 214 6.84 -14.00 13.51
N ASN A 215 7.88 -13.19 13.31
CA ASN A 215 7.72 -11.83 12.78
C ASN A 215 7.29 -11.87 11.29
N PRO A 216 6.54 -10.87 10.82
CA PRO A 216 6.18 -10.77 9.40
C PRO A 216 7.42 -10.81 8.50
N ALA A 217 7.41 -11.70 7.52
CA ALA A 217 8.51 -11.83 6.57
C ALA A 217 8.68 -10.52 5.78
N PRO A 218 9.93 -10.05 5.55
CA PRO A 218 10.17 -8.95 4.64
C PRO A 218 9.72 -9.36 3.22
N PRO A 219 9.44 -8.39 2.32
CA PRO A 219 9.10 -8.70 0.94
C PRO A 219 10.13 -9.65 0.33
N SER A 220 9.66 -10.72 -0.30
CA SER A 220 10.51 -11.75 -0.89
C SER A 220 11.49 -11.10 -1.86
N ARG A 221 12.78 -11.38 -1.69
CA ARG A 221 13.88 -10.84 -2.52
C ARG A 221 13.55 -10.93 -4.02
N SER A 222 13.09 -9.82 -4.59
CA SER A 222 13.30 -9.47 -5.99
C SER A 222 14.02 -8.13 -6.03
N CYS A 223 15.27 -8.12 -5.55
CA CYS A 223 16.21 -7.04 -5.90
C CYS A 223 16.67 -7.29 -7.34
N SER A 224 15.89 -6.82 -8.32
CA SER A 224 16.34 -6.74 -9.72
C SER A 224 16.87 -5.33 -9.99
N THR A 225 18.20 -5.21 -10.03
CA THR A 225 18.89 -4.43 -11.07
C THR A 225 20.29 -5.01 -11.34
N THR A 226 20.45 -6.35 -11.38
CA THR A 226 21.68 -7.09 -11.84
C THR A 226 22.61 -7.71 -10.76
N ARG A 227 22.05 -8.51 -9.84
CA ARG A 227 22.71 -9.43 -8.86
C ARG A 227 23.03 -8.84 -7.47
N CYS A 228 22.59 -9.57 -6.45
CA CYS A 228 23.19 -9.55 -5.11
C CYS A 228 23.64 -10.97 -4.75
N SER A 229 24.95 -11.20 -4.70
CA SER A 229 25.52 -12.43 -4.14
C SER A 229 25.37 -12.45 -2.61
N PRO A 230 25.15 -13.62 -1.99
CA PRO A 230 25.13 -13.74 -0.53
C PRO A 230 26.52 -13.54 0.07
N PRO A 231 26.64 -12.97 1.30
CA PRO A 231 27.86 -13.12 2.08
C PRO A 231 28.04 -14.61 2.39
N ARG A 232 29.22 -15.15 2.07
CA ARG A 232 29.62 -16.52 2.45
C ARG A 232 29.47 -16.67 3.96
N ALA A 233 28.69 -17.66 4.40
CA ALA A 233 28.76 -18.14 5.77
C ALA A 233 30.20 -18.58 6.09
N PRO A 234 30.72 -18.32 7.31
CA PRO A 234 31.96 -18.93 7.74
C PRO A 234 31.72 -20.45 7.81
N ARG A 235 32.56 -21.22 7.11
CA ARG A 235 32.55 -22.68 7.24
C ARG A 235 33.11 -23.07 8.61
N PRO A 236 32.66 -24.20 9.19
CA PRO A 236 33.21 -24.73 10.43
C PRO A 236 34.71 -25.02 10.33
#